data_AF-A0A832J4T7-F1
#
_entry.id   AF-A0A832J4T7-F1
#
_cell.length_a   1.000
_cell.length_b   1.000
_cell.length_c   1.000
_cell.angle_alpha   90.00
_cell.angle_beta   90.00
_cell.angle_gamma   90.00
#
_symmetry.space_group_name_H-M   'P 1'
#
loop_
_entity.id
_entity.type
_entity.pdbx_description
1 polymer ?
#
loop_
_entity_poly.entity_id
_entity_poly.type
_entity_poly.pdbx_seq_one_letter_code
_entity_poly.pdbx_strand_id
1 'polypeptide(L)'
;MSESKTEAIIIKGNESDSCVGELHSTRFESSERMARAAKVLAVAWLLALITAFIPIAHFFLVPLFLIAGPVMAFMKYKAETVLEKAHGSCPECSKAIDIVLDPADKLPKRTYCPDCNKPLQLMYHDASSK
;
A
#
# COMPACT_ATOMS: atom_id res chain seq x y z
N MET A 1 1.14 -18.10 -2.28
CA MET A 1 2.52 -17.71 -2.63
C MET A 1 2.46 -16.32 -3.23
N SER A 2 2.91 -15.30 -2.50
CA SER A 2 3.01 -13.94 -3.01
C SER A 2 3.97 -13.87 -4.19
N GLU A 3 3.54 -13.27 -5.30
CA GLU A 3 4.37 -13.10 -6.49
C GLU A 3 4.89 -11.65 -6.54
N SER A 4 6.20 -11.48 -6.42
CA SER A 4 6.84 -10.18 -6.60
C SER A 4 7.01 -9.90 -8.09
N LYS A 5 6.37 -8.83 -8.57
CA LYS A 5 6.46 -8.36 -9.95
C LYS A 5 7.20 -7.02 -10.00
N THR A 6 8.25 -6.97 -10.80
CA THR A 6 8.93 -5.73 -11.15
C THR A 6 8.31 -5.17 -12.44
N GLU A 7 7.80 -3.94 -12.39
CA GLU A 7 7.23 -3.25 -13.54
C GLU A 7 8.02 -1.98 -13.82
N ALA A 8 8.26 -1.66 -15.10
CA ALA A 8 8.85 -0.37 -15.44
C ALA A 8 7.86 0.76 -15.09
N ILE A 9 8.38 1.85 -14.53
CA ILE A 9 7.63 3.08 -14.24
C ILE A 9 8.38 4.29 -14.79
N ILE A 10 7.67 5.38 -15.04
CA ILE A 10 8.25 6.64 -15.44
C ILE A 10 8.36 7.53 -14.21
N ILE A 11 9.58 7.97 -13.92
CA ILE A 11 9.88 8.98 -12.90
C ILE A 11 10.02 10.31 -13.63
N LYS A 12 8.99 11.15 -13.53
CA LYS A 12 8.97 12.48 -14.14
C LYS A 12 9.53 13.52 -13.17
N GLY A 13 10.48 14.33 -13.64
CA GLY A 13 11.05 15.47 -12.93
C GLY A 13 10.16 16.72 -13.00
N ASN A 14 10.70 17.82 -12.51
CA ASN A 14 10.06 19.14 -12.63
C ASN A 14 10.41 19.79 -13.97
N GLU A 15 11.66 19.69 -14.39
CA GLU A 15 12.03 19.90 -15.78
C GLU A 15 11.46 18.76 -16.64
N SER A 16 11.27 19.00 -17.94
CA SER A 16 10.64 18.10 -18.91
C SER A 16 11.30 16.70 -19.03
N ASP A 17 12.33 16.45 -18.24
CA ASP A 17 13.09 15.23 -18.15
C ASP A 17 12.32 14.14 -17.42
N SER A 18 12.37 12.94 -18.01
CA SER A 18 11.78 11.74 -17.47
C SER A 18 12.79 10.61 -17.55
N CYS A 19 12.86 9.82 -16.49
CA CYS A 19 13.70 8.63 -16.43
C CYS A 19 12.85 7.39 -16.22
N VAL A 20 13.30 6.27 -16.78
CA VAL A 20 12.69 4.96 -16.54
C VAL A 20 13.24 4.43 -15.21
N GLY A 21 12.33 4.01 -14.34
CA GLY A 21 12.62 3.30 -13.09
C GLY A 21 11.93 1.95 -13.06
N GLU A 22 12.20 1.19 -12.01
CA GLU A 22 11.63 -0.12 -11.72
C GLU A 22 10.79 -0.04 -10.45
N LEU A 23 9.55 -0.49 -10.54
CA LEU A 23 8.62 -0.61 -9.43
C LEU A 23 8.53 -2.06 -9.00
N HIS A 24 8.93 -2.33 -7.76
CA HIS A 24 8.67 -3.59 -7.10
C HIS A 24 7.28 -3.57 -6.49
N SER A 25 6.42 -4.44 -7.01
CA SER A 25 5.07 -4.67 -6.48
C SER A 25 4.94 -6.13 -6.08
N THR A 26 4.17 -6.40 -5.04
CA THR A 26 3.86 -7.77 -4.63
C THR A 26 2.38 -8.01 -4.79
N ARG A 27 2.04 -9.04 -5.58
CA ARG A 27 0.67 -9.50 -5.76
C ARG A 27 0.39 -10.63 -4.78
N PHE A 28 -0.71 -10.50 -4.05
CA PHE A 28 -1.11 -11.48 -3.07
C PHE A 28 -2.19 -12.42 -3.59
N GLU A 29 -1.99 -13.70 -3.35
CA GLU A 29 -2.95 -14.74 -3.66
C GLU A 29 -4.20 -14.61 -2.77
N SER A 30 -5.34 -15.11 -3.24
CA SER A 30 -6.61 -15.08 -2.50
C SER A 30 -6.51 -15.69 -1.10
N SER A 31 -5.74 -16.76 -0.95
CA SER A 31 -5.48 -17.44 0.32
C SER A 31 -4.75 -16.54 1.34
N GLU A 32 -3.72 -15.82 0.91
CA GLU A 32 -2.96 -14.91 1.78
C GLU A 32 -3.71 -13.61 2.09
N ARG A 33 -4.54 -13.14 1.15
CA ARG A 33 -5.46 -12.02 1.37
C ARG A 33 -6.50 -12.39 2.41
N MET A 34 -7.07 -13.60 2.32
CA MET A 34 -8.01 -14.11 3.30
C MET A 34 -7.35 -14.32 4.66
N ALA A 35 -6.13 -14.87 4.71
CA ALA A 35 -5.40 -15.04 5.97
C ALA A 35 -5.14 -13.70 6.68
N ARG A 36 -4.79 -12.64 5.94
CA ARG A 36 -4.60 -11.30 6.51
C ARG A 36 -5.90 -10.67 6.99
N ALA A 37 -6.96 -10.75 6.18
CA ALA A 37 -8.28 -10.26 6.56
C ALA A 37 -8.81 -10.99 7.81
N ALA A 38 -8.66 -12.32 7.85
CA ALA A 38 -9.06 -13.15 8.98
C ALA A 38 -8.28 -12.80 10.26
N LYS A 39 -6.97 -12.51 10.17
CA LYS A 39 -6.19 -12.03 11.31
C LYS A 39 -6.75 -10.73 11.89
N VAL A 40 -7.06 -9.75 11.04
CA VAL A 40 -7.64 -8.46 11.47
C VAL A 40 -9.00 -8.69 12.13
N LEU A 41 -9.85 -9.52 11.52
CA LEU A 41 -11.17 -9.85 12.04
C LEU A 41 -11.08 -10.59 13.38
N ALA A 42 -10.19 -11.58 13.50
CA ALA A 42 -9.96 -12.34 14.72
C ALA A 42 -9.50 -11.43 15.87
N VAL A 43 -8.57 -10.49 15.61
CA VAL A 43 -8.12 -9.51 16.61
C VAL A 43 -9.27 -8.58 17.02
N ALA A 44 -10.04 -8.06 16.06
CA ALA A 44 -11.18 -7.19 16.35
C ALA A 44 -12.26 -7.90 17.18
N TRP A 45 -12.57 -9.16 16.86
CA TRP A 45 -13.55 -9.96 17.60
C TRP A 45 -13.05 -10.39 18.98
N LEU A 46 -11.75 -10.66 19.12
CA LEU A 46 -11.15 -10.91 20.43
C LEU A 46 -11.27 -9.67 21.34
N LEU A 47 -11.01 -8.48 20.81
CA LEU A 47 -11.21 -7.22 21.55
C LEU A 47 -12.70 -7.01 21.89
N ALA A 48 -13.61 -7.29 20.95
CA ALA A 48 -15.04 -7.24 21.21
C ALA A 48 -15.44 -8.14 22.40
N LEU A 49 -14.95 -9.39 22.42
CA LEU A 49 -15.20 -10.35 23.49
C LEU A 49 -14.70 -9.83 24.84
N ILE A 50 -13.48 -9.28 24.90
CA ILE A 50 -12.91 -8.73 26.14
C ILE A 50 -13.75 -7.54 26.63
N THR A 51 -14.13 -6.63 25.72
CA THR A 51 -14.95 -5.46 26.09
C THR A 51 -16.38 -5.79 26.49
N ALA A 52 -16.89 -6.97 26.12
CA ALA A 52 -18.22 -7.43 26.53
C ALA A 52 -18.32 -7.64 28.05
N PHE A 53 -17.20 -7.92 28.74
CA PHE A 53 -17.15 -8.06 30.20
C PHE A 53 -17.14 -6.72 30.95
N ILE A 54 -17.15 -5.58 30.24
CA ILE A 54 -17.15 -4.24 30.83
C ILE A 54 -18.54 -3.60 30.67
N PRO A 55 -19.37 -3.53 31.73
CA PRO A 55 -20.78 -3.13 31.64
C PRO A 55 -21.05 -1.74 31.06
N ILE A 56 -20.10 -0.81 31.16
CA ILE A 56 -20.27 0.54 30.58
C ILE A 56 -19.76 0.56 29.13
N ALA A 57 -18.66 -0.13 28.87
CA ALA A 57 -17.96 -0.09 27.59
C ALA A 57 -18.65 -0.94 26.51
N HIS A 58 -19.33 -2.03 26.88
CA HIS A 58 -19.90 -2.97 25.92
C HIS A 58 -20.92 -2.33 24.96
N PHE A 59 -21.74 -1.37 25.43
CA PHE A 59 -22.77 -0.72 24.61
C PHE A 59 -22.19 0.03 23.40
N PHE A 60 -20.92 0.44 23.46
CA PHE A 60 -20.25 1.17 22.38
C PHE A 60 -19.16 0.33 21.72
N LEU A 61 -18.30 -0.32 22.50
CA LEU A 61 -17.13 -1.04 21.99
C LEU A 61 -17.50 -2.34 21.29
N VAL A 62 -18.48 -3.10 21.79
CA VAL A 62 -18.91 -4.35 21.13
C VAL A 62 -19.49 -4.07 19.74
N PRO A 63 -20.52 -3.20 19.57
CA PRO A 63 -21.03 -2.92 18.22
C PRO A 63 -19.98 -2.25 17.34
N LEU A 64 -19.12 -1.38 17.90
CA LEU A 64 -18.03 -0.76 17.14
C LEU A 64 -17.04 -1.81 16.61
N PHE A 65 -16.52 -2.70 17.44
CA PHE A 65 -15.57 -3.74 17.00
C PHE A 65 -16.23 -4.79 16.09
N LEU A 66 -17.49 -5.11 16.33
CA LEU A 66 -18.24 -6.07 15.52
C LEU A 66 -18.53 -5.55 14.10
N ILE A 67 -18.65 -4.24 13.92
CA ILE A 67 -18.80 -3.57 12.61
C ILE A 67 -17.43 -3.22 12.01
N ALA A 68 -16.55 -2.60 12.78
CA ALA A 68 -15.23 -2.15 12.32
C ALA A 68 -14.33 -3.32 11.91
N GLY A 69 -14.43 -4.47 12.58
CA GLY A 69 -13.68 -5.68 12.23
C GLY A 69 -13.91 -6.12 10.77
N PRO A 70 -15.14 -6.47 10.37
CA PRO A 70 -15.49 -6.79 8.99
C PRO A 70 -15.10 -5.71 7.98
N VAL A 71 -15.30 -4.42 8.31
CA VAL A 71 -14.93 -3.30 7.41
C VAL A 71 -13.42 -3.27 7.18
N MET A 72 -12.61 -3.30 8.24
CA MET A 72 -11.15 -3.30 8.13
C MET A 72 -10.63 -4.57 7.44
N ALA A 73 -11.21 -5.73 7.76
CA ALA A 73 -10.88 -7.00 7.11
C ALA A 73 -11.20 -6.95 5.61
N PHE A 74 -12.33 -6.37 5.21
CA PHE A 74 -12.70 -6.20 3.81
C PHE A 74 -11.78 -5.23 3.07
N MET A 75 -11.41 -4.11 3.71
CA MET A 75 -10.42 -3.17 3.16
C MET A 75 -9.07 -3.84 2.94
N LYS A 76 -8.60 -4.65 3.90
CA LYS A 76 -7.36 -5.43 3.77
C LYS A 76 -7.47 -6.56 2.75
N TYR A 77 -8.64 -7.19 2.63
CA TYR A 77 -8.90 -8.21 1.63
C TYR A 77 -8.86 -7.63 0.21
N LYS A 78 -9.38 -6.42 0.00
CA LYS A 78 -9.37 -5.72 -1.29
C LYS A 78 -7.97 -5.27 -1.76
N ALA A 79 -6.97 -5.25 -0.89
CA ALA A 79 -5.59 -4.96 -1.26
C ALA A 79 -4.94 -6.17 -1.96
N GLU A 80 -5.15 -6.29 -3.27
CA GLU A 80 -4.63 -7.41 -4.09
C GLU A 80 -3.15 -7.24 -4.44
N THR A 81 -2.76 -6.01 -4.72
CA THR A 81 -1.41 -5.62 -5.12
C THR A 81 -0.94 -4.53 -4.18
N VAL A 82 0.29 -4.65 -3.69
CA VAL A 82 0.93 -3.62 -2.87
C VAL A 82 2.19 -3.14 -3.55
N LEU A 83 2.41 -1.83 -3.50
CA LEU A 83 3.65 -1.21 -3.94
C LEU A 83 4.65 -1.33 -2.78
N GLU A 84 5.86 -1.80 -3.07
CA GLU A 84 6.90 -1.93 -2.06
C GLU A 84 7.94 -0.82 -2.21
N LYS A 85 8.55 -0.75 -3.39
CA LYS A 85 9.66 0.15 -3.66
C LYS A 85 9.70 0.54 -5.13
N ALA A 86 10.08 1.78 -5.40
CA ALA A 86 10.44 2.27 -6.72
C ALA A 86 11.93 2.61 -6.72
N HIS A 87 12.68 1.95 -7.59
CA HIS A 87 14.08 2.23 -7.85
C HIS A 87 14.22 2.99 -9.16
N GLY A 88 15.15 3.92 -9.27
CA GLY A 88 15.46 4.56 -10.54
C GLY A 88 16.45 5.69 -10.38
N SER A 89 16.75 6.38 -11.48
CA SER A 89 17.61 7.57 -11.46
C SER A 89 16.77 8.83 -11.41
N CYS A 90 17.19 9.79 -10.58
CA CYS A 90 16.56 11.10 -10.55
C CYS A 90 16.94 11.90 -11.81
N PRO A 91 15.98 12.40 -12.61
CA PRO A 91 16.28 13.19 -13.81
C PRO A 91 17.01 14.50 -13.51
N GLU A 92 16.87 15.00 -12.28
CA GLU A 92 17.37 16.33 -11.88
C GLU A 92 18.79 16.32 -11.29
N CYS A 93 19.19 15.21 -10.66
CA CYS A 93 20.50 15.09 -10.00
C CYS A 93 21.31 13.88 -10.46
N SER A 94 20.77 13.07 -11.38
CA SER A 94 21.38 11.86 -11.96
C SER A 94 21.85 10.81 -10.96
N LYS A 95 21.38 10.90 -9.70
CA LYS A 95 21.67 9.90 -8.66
C LYS A 95 20.63 8.79 -8.66
N ALA A 96 21.07 7.58 -8.33
CA ALA A 96 20.19 6.46 -8.05
C ALA A 96 19.40 6.75 -6.76
N ILE A 97 18.08 6.58 -6.84
CA ILE A 97 17.15 6.84 -5.74
C ILE A 97 16.30 5.59 -5.49
N ASP A 98 16.12 5.30 -4.20
CA ASP A 98 15.22 4.27 -3.71
C ASP A 98 14.06 4.93 -2.98
N ILE A 99 12.88 4.90 -3.58
CA ILE A 99 11.65 5.44 -3.01
C ILE A 99 10.86 4.28 -2.41
N VAL A 100 10.78 4.22 -1.08
CA VAL A 100 9.92 3.26 -0.39
C VAL A 100 8.46 3.73 -0.51
N LEU A 101 7.58 2.86 -1.03
CA LEU A 101 6.15 3.14 -1.12
C LEU A 101 5.40 2.48 0.03
N ASP A 102 4.30 3.09 0.43
CA ASP A 102 3.35 2.45 1.32
C ASP A 102 2.55 1.40 0.52
N PRO A 103 2.28 0.22 1.08
CA PRO A 103 1.42 -0.80 0.47
C PRO A 103 0.05 -0.28 0.00
N ALA A 104 -0.48 0.78 0.64
CA ALA A 104 -1.75 1.41 0.29
C ALA A 104 -1.65 2.50 -0.79
N ASP A 105 -0.42 2.87 -1.19
CA ASP A 105 -0.22 3.86 -2.23
C ASP A 105 -0.78 3.39 -3.58
N LYS A 106 -1.12 4.36 -4.42
CA LYS A 106 -1.52 4.13 -5.81
C LYS A 106 -0.78 5.12 -6.69
N LEU A 107 -0.36 4.67 -7.87
CA LEU A 107 0.15 5.55 -8.90
C LEU A 107 -1.03 6.14 -9.72
N PRO A 108 -0.91 7.39 -10.21
CA PRO A 108 0.26 8.28 -10.11
C PRO A 108 0.42 8.89 -8.72
N LYS A 109 1.64 8.82 -8.14
CA LYS A 109 1.98 9.38 -6.83
C LYS A 109 3.07 10.43 -6.97
N ARG A 110 2.91 11.56 -6.28
CA ARG A 110 3.97 12.57 -6.13
C ARG A 110 4.82 12.22 -4.90
N THR A 111 6.12 12.28 -5.08
CA THR A 111 7.12 12.02 -4.04
C THR A 111 8.26 13.03 -4.19
N TYR A 112 9.26 12.97 -3.32
CA TYR A 112 10.43 13.83 -3.37
C TYR A 112 11.69 12.98 -3.48
N CYS A 113 12.68 13.48 -4.21
CA CYS A 113 14.00 12.86 -4.25
C CYS A 113 14.69 12.99 -2.88
N PRO A 114 15.22 11.90 -2.28
CA PRO A 114 15.91 12.00 -0.98
C PRO A 114 17.20 12.82 -1.04
N ASP A 115 17.85 12.90 -2.21
CA ASP A 115 19.11 13.63 -2.39
C ASP A 115 18.94 15.11 -2.70
N CYS A 116 18.07 15.45 -3.67
CA CYS A 116 17.92 16.83 -4.13
C CYS A 116 16.63 17.50 -3.64
N ASN A 117 15.74 16.76 -2.97
CA ASN A 117 14.45 17.21 -2.45
C ASN A 117 13.54 17.88 -3.50
N LYS A 118 13.79 17.64 -4.78
CA LYS A 118 12.95 18.10 -5.89
C LYS A 118 11.70 17.20 -6.01
N PRO A 119 10.54 17.77 -6.38
CA PRO A 119 9.33 17.00 -6.57
C PRO A 119 9.48 16.06 -7.76
N LEU A 120 9.15 14.79 -7.55
CA LEU A 120 9.13 13.74 -8.55
C LEU A 120 7.72 13.18 -8.66
N GLN A 121 7.31 12.84 -9.88
CA GLN A 121 6.03 12.19 -10.12
C GLN A 121 6.27 10.78 -10.66
N LEU A 122 5.80 9.78 -9.90
CA LEU A 122 5.82 8.39 -10.29
C LEU A 122 4.57 8.09 -11.13
N MET A 123 4.77 7.58 -12.34
CA MET A 123 3.71 7.24 -13.28
C MET A 123 3.94 5.83 -13.81
N TYR A 124 2.88 5.11 -14.19
CA TYR A 124 3.04 3.83 -14.88
C TYR A 124 3.70 4.05 -16.25
N HIS A 125 4.66 3.19 -16.61
CA HIS A 125 5.20 3.12 -17.97
C HIS A 125 4.21 2.32 -18.82
N ASP A 126 3.09 2.94 -19.19
CA ASP A 126 1.99 2.41 -20.03
C ASP A 126 2.14 0.96 -20.54
N ALA A 127 1.71 0.01 -19.69
CA ALA A 127 1.50 -1.39 -20.07
C ALA A 127 0.37 -2.04 -19.24
N SER A 128 -0.73 -1.33 -18.98
CA SER A 128 -2.03 -1.99 -18.77
C SER A 128 -3.19 -1.00 -18.87
N SER A 129 -3.67 -0.84 -20.10
CA SER A 129 -5.07 -0.54 -20.37
C SER A 129 -5.92 -1.66 -19.75
N LYS A 130 -6.65 -1.35 -18.68
CA LYS A 130 -7.97 -1.93 -18.37
C LYS A 130 -8.67 -1.22 -17.22
#